data_AF-A0A553P3P7-F1
#
_entry.id   AF-A0A553P3P7-F1
#
_cell.length_a   1.000
_cell.length_b   1.000
_cell.length_c   1.000
_cell.angle_alpha   90.00
_cell.angle_beta   90.00
_cell.angle_gamma   90.00
#
_symmetry.space_group_name_H-M   'P 1'
#
loop_
_entity.id
_entity.type
_entity.pdbx_description
1 polymer ?
#
loop_
_entity_poly.entity_id
_entity_poly.type
_entity_poly.pdbx_seq_one_letter_code
_entity_poly.pdbx_strand_id
1 'polypeptide(L)'
;VISKGTVPCLHCGGLQISSHANCLPPQPPRNQVGSNKADANKIEKKVHHNAHPSTTNQPNQEHLVAGLLQQIKLMELEISFLKNHTPKVTTGNEPRQNSSLIEEPNGLVPGSSNHLRDENSRLQSEIKKLRQDLAQRNASLEEALMASASEKRHRANSRLGQEEQEEDKSRLLDSIARLTGLNEQLETDRKNLEDRLQSTLEELERQSIVSKDREKRICALLDDLESKDETQENMRMETEALRLDVVQRQNQYNDLHDKFLQSSQHILEETLRGFKDENRNLQQKLKILEVKDEEYAERQTMVQTKHDKLLIENAELRAEFAEVRQKLESEVRARESRDAKFLLDSQEASSGKEKEKALKQELNRLQTEVEREKAKIKTFQDKSVREAQQITSLELRVSTQKSRIAELEGSLVLAQESTNKIRKESLVHQDKISRLLREIDNKGQDLKALASKLTASENRLRESERRVETMSSLHSQRWMEFSKMADSMKELSTNMLQRSKSNTKVPAIEDDVDDGLDY
;
A
#
# COMPACT_ATOMS: atom_id res chain seq x y z
N VAL A 1 -9.22 9.41 28.70
CA VAL A 1 -8.92 10.28 27.52
C VAL A 1 -10.08 10.13 26.55
N ILE A 2 -10.68 11.24 26.09
CA ILE A 2 -11.90 11.19 25.25
C ILE A 2 -11.48 11.33 23.78
N SER A 3 -11.84 10.34 22.96
CA SER A 3 -11.64 10.41 21.50
C SER A 3 -12.78 11.17 20.84
N LYS A 4 -12.47 12.06 19.90
CA LYS A 4 -13.45 12.72 19.03
C LYS A 4 -13.68 11.84 17.81
N GLY A 5 -14.87 11.24 17.64
CA GLY A 5 -15.14 10.49 16.40
C GLY A 5 -16.34 9.54 16.35
N THR A 6 -17.14 9.38 17.41
CA THR A 6 -18.29 8.45 17.41
C THR A 6 -19.60 9.12 17.84
N VAL A 7 -20.66 8.86 17.08
CA VAL A 7 -22.05 9.25 17.37
C VAL A 7 -22.88 7.97 17.47
N PRO A 8 -23.68 7.75 18.53
CA PRO A 8 -24.43 6.51 18.72
C PRO A 8 -25.65 6.42 17.79
N CYS A 9 -25.92 5.24 17.25
CA CYS A 9 -27.10 5.00 16.42
C CYS A 9 -28.38 4.85 17.28
N LEU A 10 -29.27 5.83 17.20
CA LEU A 10 -30.55 5.92 17.95
C LEU A 10 -31.63 4.88 17.58
N HIS A 11 -31.28 3.84 16.81
CA HIS A 11 -32.21 2.75 16.45
C HIS A 11 -31.69 1.33 16.69
N CYS A 12 -30.41 1.15 17.04
CA CYS A 12 -29.87 -0.18 17.33
C CYS A 12 -28.79 -0.22 18.44
N GLY A 13 -28.34 0.92 18.96
CA GLY A 13 -27.32 0.98 20.02
C GLY A 13 -25.91 0.56 19.60
N GLY A 14 -25.72 0.05 18.38
CA GLY A 14 -24.43 -0.34 17.83
C GLY A 14 -23.57 0.88 17.43
N LEU A 15 -22.26 0.75 17.64
CA LEU A 15 -21.26 1.67 17.09
C LEU A 15 -20.87 1.21 15.69
N GLN A 16 -21.13 2.03 14.67
CA GLN A 16 -20.65 1.81 13.30
C GLN A 16 -19.48 2.74 12.98
N ILE A 17 -18.52 2.22 12.21
CA ILE A 17 -17.38 2.97 11.67
C ILE A 17 -17.79 3.50 10.29
N SER A 18 -17.73 4.82 10.08
CA SER A 18 -18.11 5.44 8.80
C SER A 18 -17.01 5.27 7.74
N SER A 19 -17.26 4.39 6.77
CA SER A 19 -16.43 4.27 5.56
C SER A 19 -16.66 5.45 4.62
N HIS A 20 -15.96 6.57 4.83
CA HIS A 20 -15.95 7.68 3.87
C HIS A 20 -15.22 7.29 2.59
N ALA A 21 -15.99 6.98 1.54
CA ALA A 21 -15.51 6.85 0.18
C ALA A 21 -16.50 7.52 -0.79
N ASN A 22 -15.98 8.04 -1.91
CA ASN A 22 -16.73 8.56 -3.05
C ASN A 22 -17.68 9.74 -2.79
N CYS A 23 -17.11 10.93 -2.62
CA CYS A 23 -17.71 12.17 -3.11
C CYS A 23 -16.70 12.88 -4.02
N LEU A 24 -16.98 12.88 -5.33
CA LEU A 24 -16.27 13.67 -6.34
C LEU A 24 -17.24 14.73 -6.90
N PRO A 25 -16.72 15.88 -7.37
CA PRO A 25 -17.54 17.07 -7.65
C PRO A 25 -18.35 16.97 -8.95
N PRO A 26 -19.43 17.77 -9.09
CA PRO A 26 -20.18 17.87 -10.35
C PRO A 26 -19.33 18.48 -11.46
N GLN A 27 -19.36 17.89 -12.66
CA GLN A 27 -18.75 18.47 -13.86
C GLN A 27 -19.73 19.42 -14.57
N PRO A 28 -19.23 20.51 -15.21
CA PRO A 28 -20.03 21.35 -16.09
C PRO A 28 -20.40 20.62 -17.41
N PRO A 29 -21.46 21.04 -18.11
CA PRO A 29 -21.96 20.36 -19.30
C PRO A 29 -20.97 20.42 -20.48
N ARG A 30 -20.64 19.23 -21.00
CA ARG A 30 -19.74 19.04 -22.15
C ARG A 30 -20.54 19.09 -23.46
N ASN A 31 -20.60 20.26 -24.10
CA ASN A 31 -21.22 20.40 -25.42
C ASN A 31 -20.61 19.40 -26.42
N GLN A 32 -21.45 18.55 -27.02
CA GLN A 32 -21.01 17.56 -28.00
C GLN A 32 -20.93 18.20 -29.40
N VAL A 33 -19.84 17.92 -30.11
CA VAL A 33 -19.66 18.36 -31.50
C VAL A 33 -20.47 17.46 -32.42
N GLY A 34 -21.69 17.88 -32.74
CA GLY A 34 -22.57 17.19 -33.69
C GLY A 34 -22.09 17.32 -35.13
N SER A 35 -21.31 16.35 -35.62
CA SER A 35 -20.86 16.28 -37.01
C SER A 35 -21.96 15.79 -37.95
N ASN A 36 -22.88 16.68 -38.36
CA ASN A 36 -23.83 16.42 -39.44
C ASN A 36 -23.47 17.25 -40.70
N LYS A 37 -23.14 16.56 -41.80
CA LYS A 37 -23.09 17.13 -43.15
C LYS A 37 -24.43 16.86 -43.85
N ALA A 38 -25.15 17.90 -44.26
CA ALA A 38 -25.96 17.92 -45.49
C ALA A 38 -26.49 19.33 -45.77
N ASP A 39 -26.46 19.69 -47.06
CA ASP A 39 -27.40 20.52 -47.82
C ASP A 39 -27.78 21.96 -47.41
N ALA A 40 -27.55 22.84 -48.40
CA ALA A 40 -28.38 23.98 -48.81
C ALA A 40 -28.88 25.00 -47.76
N ASN A 41 -28.38 26.24 -47.88
CA ASN A 41 -29.05 27.12 -48.85
C ASN A 41 -28.23 28.31 -49.37
N LYS A 42 -28.68 28.78 -50.54
CA LYS A 42 -28.21 29.96 -51.27
C LYS A 42 -29.05 31.17 -50.83
N ILE A 43 -28.46 32.12 -50.09
CA ILE A 43 -29.13 33.38 -49.73
C ILE A 43 -28.28 34.59 -50.16
N GLU A 44 -28.97 35.59 -50.66
CA GLU A 44 -28.43 36.75 -51.37
C GLU A 44 -27.90 37.83 -50.42
N LYS A 45 -26.86 38.58 -50.84
CA LYS A 45 -26.55 39.88 -50.24
C LYS A 45 -27.60 40.92 -50.68
N LYS A 46 -28.75 40.95 -50.00
CA LYS A 46 -29.71 42.06 -50.08
C LYS A 46 -29.39 43.10 -49.01
N VAL A 47 -28.91 44.28 -49.44
CA VAL A 47 -28.74 45.46 -48.60
C VAL A 47 -29.67 46.56 -49.11
N HIS A 48 -30.88 46.59 -48.56
CA HIS A 48 -31.78 47.74 -48.57
C HIS A 48 -32.35 47.83 -47.14
N HIS A 49 -32.13 48.95 -46.45
CA HIS A 49 -33.03 50.11 -46.47
C HIS A 49 -34.42 49.79 -45.92
N ASN A 50 -34.70 50.24 -44.70
CA ASN A 50 -35.76 51.21 -44.41
C ASN A 50 -35.68 51.65 -42.92
N ALA A 51 -36.13 52.85 -42.52
CA ALA A 51 -36.35 54.10 -43.26
C ALA A 51 -36.69 55.27 -42.31
N HIS A 52 -36.79 56.47 -42.92
CA HIS A 52 -37.65 57.61 -42.54
C HIS A 52 -37.13 58.62 -41.47
N PRO A 53 -37.60 59.89 -41.53
CA PRO A 53 -37.61 60.72 -42.73
C PRO A 53 -37.25 62.21 -42.48
N SER A 54 -36.70 62.89 -43.49
CA SER A 54 -36.71 64.36 -43.56
C SER A 54 -36.89 64.81 -45.02
N THR A 55 -38.15 65.02 -45.40
CA THR A 55 -38.58 65.35 -46.77
C THR A 55 -38.47 66.83 -47.08
N THR A 56 -37.95 67.12 -48.28
CA THR A 56 -38.32 68.23 -49.19
C THR A 56 -39.25 69.33 -48.67
N ASN A 57 -38.80 70.59 -48.71
CA ASN A 57 -39.68 71.73 -48.96
C ASN A 57 -38.91 72.98 -49.47
N GLN A 58 -38.76 73.10 -50.79
CA GLN A 58 -38.50 74.37 -51.47
C GLN A 58 -39.38 74.57 -52.72
N PRO A 59 -40.73 74.54 -52.61
CA PRO A 59 -41.59 75.00 -53.71
C PRO A 59 -41.53 76.54 -53.89
N ASN A 60 -41.08 77.27 -52.86
CA ASN A 60 -41.20 78.73 -52.82
C ASN A 60 -40.24 79.47 -53.77
N GLN A 61 -39.08 78.91 -54.13
CA GLN A 61 -38.16 79.60 -55.06
C GLN A 61 -38.67 79.56 -56.51
N GLU A 62 -39.18 78.42 -56.99
CA GLU A 62 -39.74 78.31 -58.33
C GLU A 62 -41.00 79.17 -58.48
N HIS A 63 -41.88 79.20 -57.46
CA HIS A 63 -43.03 80.10 -57.45
C HIS A 63 -42.65 81.58 -57.38
N LEU A 64 -41.59 81.95 -56.65
CA LEU A 64 -41.10 83.34 -56.60
C LEU A 64 -40.51 83.78 -57.96
N VAL A 65 -39.72 82.93 -58.61
CA VAL A 65 -39.15 83.20 -59.94
C VAL A 65 -40.25 83.28 -61.00
N ALA A 66 -41.23 82.36 -60.98
CA ALA A 66 -42.40 82.42 -61.86
C ALA A 66 -43.24 83.69 -61.62
N GLY A 67 -43.46 84.07 -60.37
CA GLY A 67 -44.17 85.30 -60.01
C GLY A 67 -43.47 86.57 -60.49
N LEU A 68 -42.15 86.66 -60.32
CA LEU A 68 -41.34 87.79 -60.81
C LEU A 68 -41.35 87.87 -62.35
N LEU A 69 -41.24 86.74 -63.05
CA LEU A 69 -41.36 86.68 -64.52
C LEU A 69 -42.76 87.10 -64.99
N GLN A 70 -43.82 86.70 -64.29
CA GLN A 70 -45.19 87.10 -64.60
C GLN A 70 -45.44 88.59 -64.31
N GLN A 71 -44.83 89.15 -63.26
CA GLN A 71 -44.91 90.57 -62.93
C GLN A 71 -44.14 91.44 -63.93
N ILE A 72 -42.97 91.01 -64.40
CA ILE A 72 -42.26 91.64 -65.53
C ILE A 72 -43.14 91.60 -66.78
N LYS A 73 -43.78 90.46 -67.09
CA LYS A 73 -44.69 90.33 -68.24
C LYS A 73 -45.88 91.30 -68.18
N LEU A 74 -46.41 91.57 -66.98
CA LEU A 74 -47.48 92.55 -66.77
C LEU A 74 -46.98 93.98 -66.97
N MET A 75 -45.81 94.35 -66.44
CA MET A 75 -45.22 95.67 -66.66
C MET A 75 -44.85 95.93 -68.13
N GLU A 76 -44.37 94.93 -68.87
CA GLU A 76 -44.14 95.00 -70.33
C GLU A 76 -45.45 95.31 -71.09
N LEU A 77 -46.57 94.70 -70.69
CA LEU A 77 -47.88 94.93 -71.28
C LEU A 77 -48.46 96.30 -70.90
N GLU A 78 -48.27 96.75 -69.66
CA GLU A 78 -48.73 98.06 -69.18
C GLU A 78 -47.99 99.23 -69.87
N ILE A 79 -46.67 99.10 -70.04
CA ILE A 79 -45.84 100.04 -70.83
C ILE A 79 -46.25 100.03 -72.32
N SER A 80 -46.72 98.89 -72.84
CA SER A 80 -47.24 98.78 -74.22
C SER A 80 -48.64 99.37 -74.39
N PHE A 81 -49.47 99.31 -73.34
CA PHE A 81 -50.84 99.84 -73.30
C PHE A 81 -50.85 101.37 -73.21
N LEU A 82 -50.04 101.94 -72.31
CA LEU A 82 -49.94 103.39 -72.08
C LEU A 82 -49.32 104.18 -73.24
N LYS A 83 -48.75 103.53 -74.27
CA LYS A 83 -48.15 104.19 -75.44
C LYS A 83 -49.06 104.32 -76.67
N ASN A 84 -50.27 103.74 -76.67
CA ASN A 84 -51.07 103.59 -77.91
C ASN A 84 -52.48 104.20 -77.89
N HIS A 85 -52.92 104.88 -76.82
CA HIS A 85 -54.29 105.42 -76.73
C HIS A 85 -54.39 106.90 -76.28
N THR A 86 -54.21 107.83 -77.22
CA THR A 86 -54.71 109.22 -77.11
C THR A 86 -55.30 109.77 -78.43
N PRO A 87 -56.53 109.41 -78.81
CA PRO A 87 -57.23 110.00 -79.96
C PRO A 87 -58.11 111.21 -79.58
N LYS A 88 -57.64 112.41 -79.96
CA LYS A 88 -58.34 113.51 -80.69
C LYS A 88 -59.85 113.81 -80.52
N VAL A 89 -60.17 115.09 -80.80
CA VAL A 89 -61.41 115.66 -81.40
C VAL A 89 -62.60 115.98 -80.46
N THR A 90 -63.47 117.00 -80.63
CA THR A 90 -63.47 118.40 -81.19
C THR A 90 -64.83 119.06 -80.76
N THR A 91 -65.09 120.34 -81.12
CA THR A 91 -66.37 121.12 -81.10
C THR A 91 -66.90 121.60 -79.73
N GLY A 92 -67.58 122.75 -79.61
CA GLY A 92 -67.77 123.89 -80.54
C GLY A 92 -69.16 124.58 -80.39
N ASN A 93 -69.25 125.92 -80.52
CA ASN A 93 -70.42 126.72 -81.01
C ASN A 93 -70.22 128.26 -80.89
N GLU A 94 -70.93 129.04 -81.73
CA GLU A 94 -71.01 130.53 -81.75
C GLU A 94 -72.33 131.03 -81.06
N PRO A 95 -73.07 132.17 -81.36
CA PRO A 95 -73.07 133.11 -82.53
C PRO A 95 -73.49 134.62 -82.38
N ARG A 96 -73.35 135.39 -83.50
CA ARG A 96 -74.13 136.59 -84.01
C ARG A 96 -73.97 137.99 -83.34
N GLN A 97 -74.20 139.16 -83.98
CA GLN A 97 -74.61 139.63 -85.35
C GLN A 97 -74.04 141.09 -85.57
N ASN A 98 -74.16 141.95 -86.61
CA ASN A 98 -75.01 142.26 -87.82
C ASN A 98 -74.06 142.77 -88.99
N SER A 99 -74.40 143.20 -90.24
CA SER A 99 -75.56 143.76 -91.00
C SER A 99 -75.72 145.32 -90.96
N SER A 100 -75.95 146.11 -92.05
CA SER A 100 -75.91 145.89 -93.54
C SER A 100 -76.27 147.13 -94.43
N LEU A 101 -75.49 147.42 -95.51
CA LEU A 101 -75.78 148.22 -96.76
C LEU A 101 -76.00 149.78 -96.63
N ILE A 102 -76.04 150.68 -97.66
CA ILE A 102 -76.67 150.73 -99.03
C ILE A 102 -75.99 151.74 -100.04
N GLU A 103 -75.75 151.29 -101.30
CA GLU A 103 -75.95 151.86 -102.69
C GLU A 103 -75.54 153.30 -103.19
N GLU A 104 -75.80 153.55 -104.50
CA GLU A 104 -75.39 154.68 -105.40
C GLU A 104 -76.62 155.24 -106.22
N PRO A 105 -76.67 155.66 -107.53
CA PRO A 105 -75.69 156.11 -108.57
C PRO A 105 -76.15 157.33 -109.50
N ASN A 106 -75.36 157.64 -110.55
CA ASN A 106 -75.65 158.52 -111.75
C ASN A 106 -75.73 160.06 -111.55
N GLY A 107 -75.51 160.96 -112.53
CA GLY A 107 -74.98 160.86 -113.92
C GLY A 107 -75.25 162.10 -114.83
N LEU A 108 -74.62 162.18 -116.03
CA LEU A 108 -74.90 163.06 -117.24
C LEU A 108 -74.25 164.48 -117.39
N VAL A 109 -73.96 164.88 -118.66
CA VAL A 109 -73.32 166.17 -119.09
C VAL A 109 -73.65 166.60 -120.56
N PRO A 110 -74.07 167.87 -120.81
CA PRO A 110 -73.99 168.54 -122.14
C PRO A 110 -73.46 170.03 -122.08
N GLY A 111 -73.21 170.80 -123.17
CA GLY A 111 -73.34 170.52 -124.61
C GLY A 111 -72.88 171.57 -125.68
N SER A 112 -72.28 172.74 -125.35
CA SER A 112 -71.67 173.74 -126.30
C SER A 112 -72.57 174.71 -127.12
N SER A 113 -72.08 175.94 -127.43
CA SER A 113 -72.09 176.62 -128.78
C SER A 113 -72.05 178.18 -128.77
N ASN A 114 -71.07 178.77 -129.48
CA ASN A 114 -71.03 179.92 -130.44
C ASN A 114 -72.13 181.05 -130.45
N HIS A 115 -71.97 182.26 -131.02
CA HIS A 115 -70.89 182.91 -131.82
C HIS A 115 -71.08 184.46 -131.86
N LEU A 116 -70.02 185.20 -132.29
CA LEU A 116 -69.99 186.60 -132.82
C LEU A 116 -70.58 187.73 -131.92
N ARG A 117 -70.06 188.96 -131.80
CA ARG A 117 -69.12 189.86 -132.53
C ARG A 117 -69.85 191.11 -133.06
N ASP A 118 -69.44 192.27 -132.53
CA ASP A 118 -69.61 193.64 -133.02
C ASP A 118 -71.02 194.28 -133.14
N GLU A 119 -71.00 195.61 -133.21
CA GLU A 119 -72.05 196.51 -133.71
C GLU A 119 -73.45 196.57 -133.05
N ASN A 120 -73.48 196.77 -131.72
CA ASN A 120 -74.37 197.82 -131.17
C ASN A 120 -73.63 198.77 -130.21
N SER A 121 -72.56 199.34 -130.75
CA SER A 121 -71.58 200.20 -130.06
C SER A 121 -72.08 201.63 -129.75
N ARG A 122 -73.40 201.87 -129.74
CA ARG A 122 -73.98 203.22 -129.55
C ARG A 122 -74.97 203.36 -128.41
N LEU A 123 -75.64 202.29 -127.98
CA LEU A 123 -76.38 202.28 -126.71
C LEU A 123 -75.47 202.02 -125.48
N GLN A 124 -74.17 201.81 -125.71
CA GLN A 124 -73.18 201.55 -124.65
C GLN A 124 -72.77 202.78 -123.82
N SER A 125 -73.25 203.99 -124.13
CA SER A 125 -72.94 205.22 -123.39
C SER A 125 -73.85 205.42 -122.18
N GLU A 126 -75.18 205.39 -122.36
CA GLU A 126 -76.14 205.65 -121.27
C GLU A 126 -76.23 204.49 -120.28
N ILE A 127 -76.20 203.25 -120.77
CA ILE A 127 -76.20 202.05 -119.91
C ILE A 127 -74.96 202.00 -118.98
N LYS A 128 -73.84 202.64 -119.37
CA LYS A 128 -72.66 202.74 -118.49
C LYS A 128 -72.91 203.60 -117.24
N LYS A 129 -73.71 204.67 -117.32
CA LYS A 129 -74.07 205.47 -116.13
C LYS A 129 -74.95 204.67 -115.17
N LEU A 130 -76.05 204.09 -115.66
CA LEU A 130 -76.99 203.34 -114.81
C LEU A 130 -76.38 202.07 -114.19
N ARG A 131 -75.36 201.47 -114.81
CA ARG A 131 -74.63 200.34 -114.20
C ARG A 131 -73.70 200.75 -113.06
N GLN A 132 -73.26 202.00 -112.99
CA GLN A 132 -72.32 202.45 -111.95
C GLN A 132 -73.02 202.59 -110.59
N ASP A 133 -74.21 203.20 -110.56
CA ASP A 133 -75.03 203.33 -109.34
C ASP A 133 -75.51 201.95 -108.82
N LEU A 134 -75.81 201.01 -109.74
CA LEU A 134 -76.21 199.64 -109.39
C LEU A 134 -75.04 198.83 -108.80
N ALA A 135 -73.82 198.99 -109.34
CA ALA A 135 -72.63 198.35 -108.78
C ALA A 135 -72.35 198.83 -107.35
N GLN A 136 -72.50 200.14 -107.08
CA GLN A 136 -72.22 200.71 -105.76
C GLN A 136 -73.25 200.27 -104.70
N ARG A 137 -74.50 199.98 -105.08
CA ARG A 137 -75.49 199.38 -104.15
C ARG A 137 -75.35 197.88 -103.95
N ASN A 138 -74.88 197.11 -104.93
CA ASN A 138 -74.62 195.68 -104.73
C ASN A 138 -73.44 195.45 -103.76
N ALA A 139 -72.35 196.22 -103.89
CA ALA A 139 -71.19 196.09 -103.01
C ALA A 139 -71.56 196.23 -101.52
N SER A 140 -72.42 197.21 -101.18
CA SER A 140 -72.90 197.45 -99.82
C SER A 140 -73.82 196.34 -99.26
N LEU A 141 -74.29 195.41 -100.10
CA LEU A 141 -75.15 194.29 -99.71
C LEU A 141 -74.34 192.99 -99.50
N GLU A 142 -73.27 192.83 -100.26
CA GLU A 142 -72.38 191.66 -100.21
C GLU A 142 -71.49 191.67 -98.94
N GLU A 143 -71.01 192.84 -98.52
CA GLU A 143 -70.24 193.03 -97.28
C GLU A 143 -71.07 192.66 -96.02
N ALA A 144 -72.34 193.04 -95.99
CA ALA A 144 -73.26 192.72 -94.88
C ALA A 144 -73.55 191.21 -94.75
N LEU A 145 -73.63 190.49 -95.88
CA LEU A 145 -73.85 189.04 -95.88
C LEU A 145 -72.62 188.28 -95.37
N MET A 146 -71.42 188.67 -95.81
CA MET A 146 -70.15 188.07 -95.39
C MET A 146 -69.91 188.20 -93.88
N ALA A 147 -70.28 189.33 -93.27
CA ALA A 147 -70.20 189.51 -91.82
C ALA A 147 -71.01 188.43 -91.06
N SER A 148 -72.27 188.21 -91.44
CA SER A 148 -73.16 187.24 -90.77
C SER A 148 -72.74 185.77 -90.91
N ALA A 149 -71.97 185.45 -91.94
CA ALA A 149 -71.43 184.10 -92.17
C ALA A 149 -70.25 183.77 -91.24
N SER A 150 -69.54 184.78 -90.73
CA SER A 150 -68.35 184.58 -89.89
C SER A 150 -68.69 184.14 -88.45
N GLU A 151 -69.60 184.86 -87.76
CA GLU A 151 -70.01 184.56 -86.38
C GLU A 151 -70.55 183.13 -86.21
N LYS A 152 -71.33 182.65 -87.17
CA LYS A 152 -71.95 181.31 -87.09
C LYS A 152 -70.92 180.18 -87.13
N ARG A 153 -69.75 180.38 -87.74
CA ARG A 153 -68.67 179.38 -87.74
C ARG A 153 -67.93 179.33 -86.41
N HIS A 154 -67.66 180.46 -85.77
CA HIS A 154 -66.95 180.47 -84.47
C HIS A 154 -67.77 179.80 -83.35
N ARG A 155 -69.10 179.99 -83.30
CA ARG A 155 -69.94 179.35 -82.26
C ARG A 155 -70.10 177.84 -82.42
N ALA A 156 -69.75 177.27 -83.58
CA ALA A 156 -69.75 175.81 -83.80
C ALA A 156 -68.48 175.16 -83.25
N ASN A 157 -67.30 175.68 -83.62
CA ASN A 157 -66.02 175.05 -83.28
C ASN A 157 -65.74 174.98 -81.76
N SER A 158 -66.20 175.94 -80.96
CA SER A 158 -65.98 175.92 -79.50
C SER A 158 -66.81 174.88 -78.73
N ARG A 159 -67.80 174.22 -79.35
CA ARG A 159 -68.57 173.14 -78.67
C ARG A 159 -67.92 171.78 -78.85
N LEU A 160 -67.59 171.42 -80.10
CA LEU A 160 -66.96 170.14 -80.43
C LEU A 160 -65.67 169.90 -79.62
N GLY A 161 -64.83 170.93 -79.47
CA GLY A 161 -63.58 170.84 -78.70
C GLY A 161 -63.75 170.71 -77.18
N GLN A 162 -64.96 170.79 -76.62
CA GLN A 162 -65.24 170.42 -75.23
C GLN A 162 -65.72 168.97 -75.10
N GLU A 163 -66.56 168.52 -76.03
CA GLU A 163 -67.08 167.14 -76.06
C GLU A 163 -65.94 166.13 -76.29
N GLU A 164 -65.01 166.40 -77.21
CA GLU A 164 -63.80 165.58 -77.41
C GLU A 164 -62.92 165.49 -76.15
N GLN A 165 -62.84 166.57 -75.36
CA GLN A 165 -61.98 166.62 -74.18
C GLN A 165 -62.58 165.90 -72.96
N GLU A 166 -63.91 165.83 -72.84
CA GLU A 166 -64.57 164.98 -71.83
C GLU A 166 -64.57 163.50 -72.23
N GLU A 167 -64.71 163.16 -73.52
CA GLU A 167 -64.55 161.77 -74.00
C GLU A 167 -63.16 161.21 -73.69
N ASP A 168 -62.08 161.90 -74.05
CA ASP A 168 -60.72 161.41 -73.78
C ASP A 168 -60.41 161.34 -72.28
N LYS A 169 -60.97 162.25 -71.48
CA LYS A 169 -60.90 162.16 -70.01
C LYS A 169 -61.62 160.91 -69.49
N SER A 170 -62.79 160.56 -70.03
CA SER A 170 -63.48 159.31 -69.68
C SER A 170 -62.66 158.09 -70.08
N ARG A 171 -62.15 158.05 -71.32
CA ARG A 171 -61.29 156.95 -71.83
C ARG A 171 -60.03 156.77 -70.97
N LEU A 172 -59.44 157.85 -70.47
CA LEU A 172 -58.31 157.80 -69.54
C LEU A 172 -58.73 157.27 -68.15
N LEU A 173 -59.89 157.65 -67.63
CA LEU A 173 -60.42 157.09 -66.37
C LEU A 173 -60.78 155.60 -66.52
N ASP A 174 -61.38 155.18 -67.64
CA ASP A 174 -61.63 153.77 -67.96
C ASP A 174 -60.33 152.99 -68.18
N SER A 175 -59.28 153.64 -68.68
CA SER A 175 -57.93 153.05 -68.77
C SER A 175 -57.32 152.87 -67.38
N ILE A 176 -57.39 153.90 -66.52
CA ILE A 176 -56.93 153.83 -65.12
C ILE A 176 -57.69 152.73 -64.36
N ALA A 177 -59.03 152.68 -64.45
CA ALA A 177 -59.82 151.65 -63.79
C ALA A 177 -59.45 150.22 -64.24
N ARG A 178 -59.22 150.01 -65.55
CA ARG A 178 -58.72 148.73 -66.07
C ARG A 178 -57.30 148.41 -65.63
N LEU A 179 -56.41 149.40 -65.55
CA LEU A 179 -55.04 149.23 -65.07
C LEU A 179 -54.99 148.97 -63.55
N THR A 180 -55.86 149.61 -62.77
CA THR A 180 -56.02 149.32 -61.33
C THR A 180 -56.57 147.93 -61.11
N GLY A 181 -57.64 147.52 -61.80
CA GLY A 181 -58.17 146.15 -61.70
C GLY A 181 -57.18 145.09 -62.19
N LEU A 182 -56.39 145.38 -63.23
CA LEU A 182 -55.29 144.51 -63.67
C LEU A 182 -54.15 144.46 -62.64
N ASN A 183 -53.84 145.56 -61.95
CA ASN A 183 -52.84 145.58 -60.89
C ASN A 183 -53.32 144.84 -59.63
N GLU A 184 -54.58 145.00 -59.22
CA GLU A 184 -55.20 144.21 -58.15
C GLU A 184 -55.20 142.71 -58.50
N GLN A 185 -55.53 142.36 -59.75
CA GLN A 185 -55.43 140.98 -60.22
C GLN A 185 -53.97 140.48 -60.17
N LEU A 186 -53.01 141.25 -60.68
CA LEU A 186 -51.58 140.89 -60.63
C LEU A 186 -51.04 140.80 -59.19
N GLU A 187 -51.53 141.62 -58.26
CA GLU A 187 -51.17 141.53 -56.84
C GLU A 187 -51.78 140.29 -56.18
N THR A 188 -53.03 139.94 -56.49
CA THR A 188 -53.60 138.66 -56.02
C THR A 188 -52.90 137.45 -56.63
N ASP A 189 -52.54 137.48 -57.92
CA ASP A 189 -51.76 136.41 -58.57
C ASP A 189 -50.33 136.33 -58.01
N ARG A 190 -49.69 137.47 -57.74
CA ARG A 190 -48.36 137.52 -57.08
C ARG A 190 -48.45 136.91 -55.68
N LYS A 191 -49.47 137.26 -54.90
CA LYS A 191 -49.71 136.66 -53.58
C LYS A 191 -50.01 135.15 -53.68
N ASN A 192 -50.85 134.73 -54.62
CA ASN A 192 -51.14 133.31 -54.86
C ASN A 192 -49.86 132.53 -55.23
N LEU A 193 -48.91 133.16 -55.92
CA LEU A 193 -47.59 132.58 -56.23
C LEU A 193 -46.65 132.60 -55.01
N GLU A 194 -46.68 133.65 -54.18
CA GLU A 194 -45.96 133.73 -52.89
C GLU A 194 -46.43 132.64 -51.90
N ASP A 195 -47.75 132.52 -51.70
CA ASP A 195 -48.38 131.50 -50.84
C ASP A 195 -48.06 130.08 -51.34
N ARG A 196 -48.06 129.86 -52.67
CA ARG A 196 -47.66 128.57 -53.28
C ARG A 196 -46.17 128.29 -53.15
N LEU A 197 -45.31 129.30 -53.32
CA LEU A 197 -43.86 129.16 -53.15
C LEU A 197 -43.54 128.79 -51.70
N GLN A 198 -44.12 129.50 -50.74
CA GLN A 198 -44.00 129.20 -49.31
C GLN A 198 -44.46 127.77 -49.00
N SER A 199 -45.62 127.36 -49.51
CA SER A 199 -46.13 125.99 -49.37
C SER A 199 -45.17 124.93 -49.91
N THR A 200 -44.52 125.17 -51.05
CA THR A 200 -43.49 124.26 -51.60
C THR A 200 -42.16 124.29 -50.85
N LEU A 201 -41.78 125.41 -50.25
CA LEU A 201 -40.58 125.52 -49.42
C LEU A 201 -40.75 124.74 -48.11
N GLU A 202 -41.90 124.88 -47.45
CA GLU A 202 -42.23 124.10 -46.26
C GLU A 202 -42.28 122.59 -46.56
N GLU A 203 -42.85 122.19 -47.70
CA GLU A 203 -42.90 120.79 -48.08
C GLU A 203 -41.50 120.23 -48.42
N LEU A 204 -40.64 121.03 -49.06
CA LEU A 204 -39.25 120.68 -49.29
C LEU A 204 -38.43 120.61 -47.99
N GLU A 205 -38.73 121.46 -47.00
CA GLU A 205 -38.14 121.36 -45.66
C GLU A 205 -38.59 120.08 -44.92
N ARG A 206 -39.90 119.76 -44.93
CA ARG A 206 -40.42 118.49 -44.39
C ARG A 206 -39.74 117.29 -45.05
N GLN A 207 -39.59 117.30 -46.37
CA GLN A 207 -38.92 116.23 -47.09
C GLN A 207 -37.42 116.18 -46.79
N SER A 208 -36.75 117.32 -46.55
CA SER A 208 -35.35 117.36 -46.08
C SER A 208 -35.20 116.74 -44.69
N ILE A 209 -36.13 117.02 -43.76
CA ILE A 209 -36.15 116.43 -42.42
C ILE A 209 -36.38 114.90 -42.51
N VAL A 210 -37.37 114.48 -43.31
CA VAL A 210 -37.66 113.04 -43.53
C VAL A 210 -36.50 112.32 -44.23
N SER A 211 -35.76 112.98 -45.13
CA SER A 211 -34.54 112.41 -45.71
C SER A 211 -33.46 112.20 -44.64
N LYS A 212 -33.13 113.25 -43.87
CA LYS A 212 -32.14 113.18 -42.77
C LYS A 212 -32.50 112.14 -41.71
N ASP A 213 -33.79 111.96 -41.39
CA ASP A 213 -34.22 110.93 -40.45
C ASP A 213 -34.25 109.52 -41.05
N ARG A 214 -34.34 109.37 -42.38
CA ARG A 214 -34.09 108.10 -43.07
C ARG A 214 -32.60 107.80 -43.15
N GLU A 215 -31.76 108.79 -43.46
CA GLU A 215 -30.31 108.69 -43.47
C GLU A 215 -29.78 108.24 -42.09
N LYS A 216 -30.21 108.88 -40.99
CA LYS A 216 -29.88 108.44 -39.62
C LYS A 216 -30.30 106.99 -39.34
N ARG A 217 -31.49 106.57 -39.81
CA ARG A 217 -31.94 105.17 -39.65
C ARG A 217 -31.13 104.20 -40.49
N ILE A 218 -30.67 104.60 -41.68
CA ILE A 218 -29.78 103.80 -42.53
C ILE A 218 -28.42 103.65 -41.85
N CYS A 219 -27.82 104.74 -41.35
CA CYS A 219 -26.59 104.67 -40.56
C CYS A 219 -26.75 103.74 -39.35
N ALA A 220 -27.77 103.98 -38.51
CA ALA A 220 -28.02 103.15 -37.34
C ALA A 220 -28.23 101.66 -37.71
N LEU A 221 -28.89 101.34 -38.83
CA LEU A 221 -29.05 99.97 -39.31
C LEU A 221 -27.77 99.36 -39.91
N LEU A 222 -26.84 100.17 -40.41
CA LEU A 222 -25.51 99.72 -40.84
C LEU A 222 -24.63 99.43 -39.62
N ASP A 223 -24.63 100.30 -38.62
CA ASP A 223 -23.94 100.07 -37.33
C ASP A 223 -24.48 98.79 -36.65
N ASP A 224 -25.81 98.61 -36.67
CA ASP A 224 -26.50 97.41 -36.15
C ASP A 224 -26.20 96.14 -36.99
N LEU A 225 -25.77 96.27 -38.25
CA LEU A 225 -25.36 95.14 -39.10
C LEU A 225 -23.88 94.79 -38.89
N GLU A 226 -22.99 95.79 -38.89
CA GLU A 226 -21.55 95.59 -38.64
C GLU A 226 -21.30 94.93 -37.28
N SER A 227 -21.99 95.38 -36.22
CA SER A 227 -21.91 94.73 -34.90
C SER A 227 -22.47 93.29 -34.90
N LYS A 228 -23.46 92.98 -35.74
CA LYS A 228 -23.97 91.61 -35.87
C LYS A 228 -23.01 90.71 -36.64
N ASP A 229 -22.37 91.21 -37.70
CA ASP A 229 -21.34 90.47 -38.42
C ASP A 229 -20.10 90.24 -37.54
N GLU A 230 -19.67 91.23 -36.74
CA GLU A 230 -18.62 91.03 -35.73
C GLU A 230 -18.99 89.95 -34.71
N THR A 231 -20.19 89.99 -34.13
CA THR A 231 -20.61 88.94 -33.17
C THR A 231 -20.75 87.56 -33.83
N GLN A 232 -21.17 87.50 -35.10
CA GLN A 232 -21.25 86.26 -35.87
C GLN A 232 -19.86 85.66 -36.14
N GLU A 233 -18.88 86.46 -36.56
CA GLU A 233 -17.52 85.96 -36.81
C GLU A 233 -16.81 85.58 -35.50
N ASN A 234 -17.04 86.30 -34.40
CA ASN A 234 -16.56 85.91 -33.07
C ASN A 234 -17.13 84.55 -32.63
N MET A 235 -18.45 84.35 -32.73
CA MET A 235 -19.09 83.05 -32.43
C MET A 235 -18.60 81.93 -33.37
N ARG A 236 -18.36 82.24 -34.65
CA ARG A 236 -17.79 81.29 -35.62
C ARG A 236 -16.38 80.85 -35.19
N MET A 237 -15.52 81.80 -34.81
CA MET A 237 -14.17 81.52 -34.30
C MET A 237 -14.20 80.69 -33.01
N GLU A 238 -15.11 80.98 -32.08
CA GLU A 238 -15.30 80.18 -30.86
C GLU A 238 -15.77 78.75 -31.18
N THR A 239 -16.75 78.58 -32.08
CA THR A 239 -17.21 77.23 -32.47
C THR A 239 -16.15 76.42 -33.22
N GLU A 240 -15.26 77.06 -34.00
CA GLU A 240 -14.15 76.37 -34.65
C GLU A 240 -13.03 76.01 -33.66
N ALA A 241 -12.73 76.88 -32.69
CA ALA A 241 -11.83 76.54 -31.58
C ALA A 241 -12.37 75.34 -30.76
N LEU A 242 -13.66 75.32 -30.42
CA LEU A 242 -14.30 74.19 -29.74
C LEU A 242 -14.29 72.89 -30.57
N ARG A 243 -14.43 72.97 -31.90
CA ARG A 243 -14.27 71.81 -32.80
C ARG A 243 -12.84 71.24 -32.75
N LEU A 244 -11.82 72.10 -32.81
CA LEU A 244 -10.42 71.70 -32.70
C LEU A 244 -10.13 71.05 -31.35
N ASP A 245 -10.68 71.61 -30.26
CA ASP A 245 -10.56 71.08 -28.90
C ASP A 245 -11.19 69.68 -28.77
N VAL A 246 -12.37 69.47 -29.37
CA VAL A 246 -13.05 68.16 -29.43
C VAL A 246 -12.24 67.15 -30.23
N VAL A 247 -11.68 67.52 -31.38
CA VAL A 247 -10.81 66.64 -32.19
C VAL A 247 -9.53 66.30 -31.42
N GLN A 248 -8.92 67.25 -30.72
CA GLN A 248 -7.73 67.01 -29.91
C GLN A 248 -8.02 66.03 -28.76
N ARG A 249 -9.15 66.20 -28.04
CA ARG A 249 -9.57 65.28 -26.97
C ARG A 249 -9.94 63.90 -27.50
N GLN A 250 -10.57 63.80 -28.68
CA GLN A 250 -10.84 62.50 -29.32
C GLN A 250 -9.53 61.77 -29.68
N ASN A 251 -8.55 62.49 -30.22
CA ASN A 251 -7.23 61.91 -30.50
C ASN A 251 -6.53 61.45 -29.22
N GLN A 252 -6.54 62.26 -28.16
CA GLN A 252 -6.00 61.87 -26.84
C GLN A 252 -6.71 60.63 -26.25
N TYR A 253 -8.03 60.52 -26.41
CA TYR A 253 -8.80 59.35 -25.98
C TYR A 253 -8.41 58.09 -26.78
N ASN A 254 -8.30 58.19 -28.11
CA ASN A 254 -7.86 57.09 -28.97
C ASN A 254 -6.45 56.64 -28.58
N ASP A 255 -5.53 57.59 -28.40
CA ASP A 255 -4.16 57.36 -27.92
C ASP A 255 -4.11 56.62 -26.58
N LEU A 256 -5.04 56.91 -25.66
CA LEU A 256 -5.14 56.25 -24.36
C LEU A 256 -5.76 54.84 -24.49
N HIS A 257 -6.74 54.69 -25.37
CA HIS A 257 -7.40 53.43 -25.66
C HIS A 257 -6.44 52.42 -26.29
N ASP A 258 -5.66 52.84 -27.29
CA ASP A 258 -4.66 51.98 -27.95
C ASP A 258 -3.56 51.54 -26.96
N LYS A 259 -3.08 52.45 -26.10
CA LYS A 259 -2.12 52.14 -25.03
C LYS A 259 -2.71 51.15 -24.01
N PHE A 260 -4.00 51.29 -23.66
CA PHE A 260 -4.71 50.34 -22.79
C PHE A 260 -4.85 48.96 -23.45
N LEU A 261 -5.23 48.90 -24.73
CA LEU A 261 -5.34 47.64 -25.48
C LEU A 261 -3.98 46.94 -25.61
N GLN A 262 -2.92 47.67 -25.95
CA GLN A 262 -1.55 47.14 -26.05
C GLN A 262 -1.05 46.61 -24.69
N SER A 263 -1.30 47.35 -23.59
CA SER A 263 -0.95 46.92 -22.23
C SER A 263 -1.72 45.66 -21.81
N SER A 264 -3.03 45.62 -22.08
CA SER A 264 -3.89 44.47 -21.83
C SER A 264 -3.44 43.22 -22.62
N GLN A 265 -3.08 43.39 -23.89
CA GLN A 265 -2.49 42.33 -24.72
C GLN A 265 -1.15 41.85 -24.15
N HIS A 266 -0.25 42.74 -23.75
CA HIS A 266 1.03 42.35 -23.15
C HIS A 266 0.84 41.52 -21.88
N ILE A 267 -0.03 41.98 -20.96
CA ILE A 267 -0.35 41.26 -19.72
C ILE A 267 -0.94 39.88 -20.02
N LEU A 268 -1.82 39.77 -21.02
CA LEU A 268 -2.38 38.49 -21.46
C LEU A 268 -1.30 37.56 -22.06
N GLU A 269 -0.42 38.07 -22.92
CA GLU A 269 0.66 37.29 -23.54
C GLU A 269 1.70 36.82 -22.52
N GLU A 270 2.03 37.65 -21.53
CA GLU A 270 2.93 37.32 -20.43
C GLU A 270 2.30 36.29 -19.47
N THR A 271 1.02 36.44 -19.13
CA THR A 271 0.26 35.47 -18.33
C THR A 271 0.15 34.11 -19.04
N LEU A 272 -0.16 34.12 -20.34
CA LEU A 272 -0.22 32.90 -21.18
C LEU A 272 1.16 32.24 -21.36
N ARG A 273 2.25 33.00 -21.27
CA ARG A 273 3.63 32.48 -21.27
C ARG A 273 3.95 31.80 -19.95
N GLY A 274 3.65 32.47 -18.84
CA GLY A 274 3.77 31.90 -17.48
C GLY A 274 3.04 30.56 -17.33
N PHE A 275 1.77 30.49 -17.74
CA PHE A 275 1.02 29.23 -17.70
C PHE A 275 1.57 28.14 -18.64
N LYS A 276 2.16 28.48 -19.79
CA LYS A 276 2.82 27.50 -20.67
C LYS A 276 4.10 26.95 -20.04
N ASP A 277 4.88 27.79 -19.38
CA ASP A 277 6.15 27.39 -18.75
C ASP A 277 5.93 26.65 -17.42
N GLU A 278 4.90 27.02 -16.65
CA GLU A 278 4.44 26.22 -15.51
C GLU A 278 3.93 24.84 -15.95
N ASN A 279 3.11 24.76 -17.00
CA ASN A 279 2.61 23.49 -17.51
C ASN A 279 3.75 22.58 -18.02
N ARG A 280 4.76 23.14 -18.73
CA ARG A 280 6.00 22.42 -19.09
C ARG A 280 6.74 21.89 -17.85
N ASN A 281 6.89 22.71 -16.82
CA ASN A 281 7.56 22.36 -15.55
C ASN A 281 6.80 21.24 -14.80
N LEU A 282 5.46 21.31 -14.76
CA LEU A 282 4.61 20.28 -14.18
C LEU A 282 4.68 18.95 -14.96
N GLN A 283 4.65 18.99 -16.29
CA GLN A 283 4.84 17.80 -17.14
C GLN A 283 6.21 17.15 -16.93
N GLN A 284 7.28 17.96 -16.82
CA GLN A 284 8.62 17.47 -16.54
C GLN A 284 8.72 16.85 -15.13
N LYS A 285 8.13 17.47 -14.11
CA LYS A 285 8.05 16.92 -12.74
C LYS A 285 7.28 15.61 -12.69
N LEU A 286 6.14 15.53 -13.39
CA LEU A 286 5.33 14.33 -13.48
C LEU A 286 6.13 13.19 -14.12
N LYS A 287 6.81 13.43 -15.24
CA LYS A 287 7.68 12.43 -15.87
C LYS A 287 8.86 11.98 -14.99
N ILE A 288 9.39 12.88 -14.15
CA ILE A 288 10.43 12.53 -13.16
C ILE A 288 9.87 11.70 -12.00
N LEU A 289 8.58 11.80 -11.69
CA LEU A 289 7.91 10.93 -10.71
C LEU A 289 7.58 9.56 -11.32
N GLU A 290 7.04 9.51 -12.53
CA GLU A 290 6.78 8.25 -13.26
C GLU A 290 8.02 7.35 -13.30
N VAL A 291 9.17 7.88 -13.72
CA VAL A 291 10.45 7.12 -13.75
C VAL A 291 10.91 6.68 -12.36
N LYS A 292 10.60 7.44 -11.30
CA LYS A 292 10.95 7.04 -9.91
C LYS A 292 10.05 5.95 -9.37
N ASP A 293 8.77 5.95 -9.75
CA ASP A 293 7.82 4.90 -9.38
C ASP A 293 8.15 3.60 -10.15
N GLU A 294 8.59 3.71 -11.42
CA GLU A 294 9.17 2.60 -12.18
C GLU A 294 10.45 2.05 -11.52
N GLU A 295 11.43 2.90 -11.18
CA GLU A 295 12.64 2.49 -10.42
C GLU A 295 12.28 1.82 -9.08
N TYR A 296 11.28 2.33 -8.37
CA TYR A 296 10.84 1.77 -7.10
C TYR A 296 10.20 0.38 -7.29
N ALA A 297 9.36 0.21 -8.30
CA ALA A 297 8.74 -1.08 -8.64
C ALA A 297 9.79 -2.12 -9.07
N GLU A 298 10.81 -1.73 -9.85
CA GLU A 298 11.93 -2.60 -10.21
C GLU A 298 12.72 -3.03 -8.96
N ARG A 299 13.07 -2.08 -8.08
CA ARG A 299 13.77 -2.37 -6.81
C ARG A 299 12.94 -3.29 -5.91
N GLN A 300 11.64 -3.08 -5.79
CA GLN A 300 10.74 -3.94 -5.03
C GLN A 300 10.70 -5.36 -5.61
N THR A 301 10.63 -5.49 -6.94
CA THR A 301 10.68 -6.78 -7.65
C THR A 301 12.02 -7.49 -7.44
N MET A 302 13.14 -6.76 -7.47
CA MET A 302 14.46 -7.30 -7.18
C MET A 302 14.60 -7.78 -5.73
N VAL A 303 14.06 -7.02 -4.76
CA VAL A 303 14.04 -7.40 -3.34
C VAL A 303 13.20 -8.66 -3.12
N GLN A 304 12.01 -8.73 -3.72
CA GLN A 304 11.16 -9.93 -3.65
C GLN A 304 11.88 -11.14 -4.26
N THR A 305 12.45 -11.00 -5.46
CA THR A 305 13.22 -12.08 -6.12
C THR A 305 14.42 -12.56 -5.28
N LYS A 306 15.05 -11.68 -4.51
CA LYS A 306 16.13 -12.05 -3.56
C LYS A 306 15.58 -12.73 -2.30
N HIS A 307 14.44 -12.28 -1.78
CA HIS A 307 13.75 -12.90 -0.65
C HIS A 307 13.29 -14.33 -0.99
N ASP A 308 12.66 -14.53 -2.15
CA ASP A 308 12.18 -15.84 -2.61
C ASP A 308 13.33 -16.84 -2.78
N LYS A 309 14.48 -16.39 -3.31
CA LYS A 309 15.71 -17.19 -3.39
C LYS A 309 16.24 -17.59 -2.01
N LEU A 310 16.30 -16.64 -1.06
CA LEU A 310 16.72 -16.93 0.31
C LEU A 310 15.74 -17.86 1.05
N LEU A 311 14.43 -17.83 0.72
CA LEU A 311 13.45 -18.79 1.25
C LEU A 311 13.70 -20.21 0.70
N ILE A 312 14.02 -20.34 -0.59
CA ILE A 312 14.38 -21.63 -1.22
C ILE A 312 15.67 -22.18 -0.61
N GLU A 313 16.74 -21.38 -0.58
CA GLU A 313 18.03 -21.75 0.02
C GLU A 313 17.87 -22.15 1.50
N ASN A 314 17.04 -21.44 2.26
CA ASN A 314 16.77 -21.78 3.66
C ASN A 314 15.92 -23.06 3.82
N ALA A 315 15.10 -23.43 2.83
CA ALA A 315 14.38 -24.70 2.81
C ALA A 315 15.30 -25.88 2.44
N GLU A 316 16.19 -25.68 1.46
CA GLU A 316 17.21 -26.64 1.04
C GLU A 316 18.18 -26.94 2.19
N LEU A 317 18.76 -25.92 2.82
CA LEU A 317 19.64 -26.08 3.99
C LEU A 317 18.95 -26.76 5.19
N ARG A 318 17.63 -26.57 5.37
CA ARG A 318 16.86 -27.30 6.40
C ARG A 318 16.69 -28.78 6.04
N ALA A 319 16.50 -29.11 4.76
CA ALA A 319 16.41 -30.49 4.29
C ALA A 319 17.75 -31.21 4.43
N GLU A 320 18.86 -30.59 4.02
CA GLU A 320 20.21 -31.11 4.23
C GLU A 320 20.53 -31.31 5.71
N PHE A 321 20.21 -30.33 6.57
CA PHE A 321 20.40 -30.45 8.01
C PHE A 321 19.58 -31.61 8.62
N ALA A 322 18.34 -31.80 8.16
CA ALA A 322 17.50 -32.92 8.59
C ALA A 322 18.08 -34.28 8.13
N GLU A 323 18.59 -34.38 6.91
CA GLU A 323 19.21 -35.61 6.39
C GLU A 323 20.55 -35.93 7.12
N VAL A 324 21.40 -34.93 7.32
CA VAL A 324 22.65 -35.08 8.11
C VAL A 324 22.35 -35.47 9.55
N ARG A 325 21.30 -34.89 10.16
CA ARG A 325 20.81 -35.30 11.48
C ARG A 325 20.31 -36.74 11.49
N GLN A 326 19.54 -37.16 10.49
CA GLN A 326 19.05 -38.54 10.37
C GLN A 326 20.21 -39.55 10.21
N LYS A 327 21.24 -39.18 9.43
CA LYS A 327 22.50 -39.95 9.28
C LYS A 327 23.26 -40.05 10.60
N LEU A 328 23.34 -38.97 11.38
CA LEU A 328 23.95 -38.99 12.71
C LEU A 328 23.14 -39.88 13.69
N GLU A 329 21.83 -39.73 13.72
CA GLU A 329 20.93 -40.53 14.58
C GLU A 329 20.91 -42.01 14.17
N SER A 330 21.26 -42.39 12.94
CA SER A 330 21.43 -43.79 12.54
C SER A 330 22.80 -44.35 12.92
N GLU A 331 23.89 -43.59 12.75
CA GLU A 331 25.24 -43.99 13.19
C GLU A 331 25.36 -44.09 14.72
N VAL A 332 24.67 -43.22 15.48
CA VAL A 332 24.58 -43.35 16.95
C VAL A 332 23.93 -44.68 17.34
N ARG A 333 22.76 -45.02 16.79
CA ARG A 333 22.10 -46.31 17.03
C ARG A 333 22.95 -47.50 16.57
N ALA A 334 23.72 -47.35 15.49
CA ALA A 334 24.65 -48.37 15.01
C ALA A 334 25.91 -48.52 15.89
N ARG A 335 26.29 -47.50 16.66
CA ARG A 335 27.31 -47.59 17.73
C ARG A 335 26.74 -48.25 18.97
N GLU A 336 25.62 -47.73 19.49
CA GLU A 336 24.92 -48.28 20.66
C GLU A 336 24.62 -49.79 20.51
N SER A 337 24.19 -50.22 19.32
CA SER A 337 23.99 -51.64 18.98
C SER A 337 25.29 -52.46 18.98
N ARG A 338 26.40 -51.91 18.47
CA ARG A 338 27.73 -52.56 18.50
C ARG A 338 28.29 -52.64 19.92
N ASP A 339 28.14 -51.58 20.71
CA ASP A 339 28.65 -51.48 22.08
C ASP A 339 27.84 -52.40 23.01
N ALA A 340 26.51 -52.46 22.83
CA ALA A 340 25.65 -53.44 23.50
C ALA A 340 26.00 -54.88 23.12
N LYS A 341 26.28 -55.16 21.83
CA LYS A 341 26.77 -56.49 21.41
C LYS A 341 28.12 -56.82 22.04
N PHE A 342 29.08 -55.89 22.03
CA PHE A 342 30.39 -56.10 22.64
C PHE A 342 30.30 -56.35 24.15
N LEU A 343 29.39 -55.66 24.84
CA LEU A 343 29.09 -55.90 26.26
C LEU A 343 28.55 -57.32 26.48
N LEU A 344 27.62 -57.79 25.64
CA LEU A 344 27.10 -59.16 25.68
C LEU A 344 28.17 -60.20 25.35
N ASP A 345 28.91 -60.05 24.25
CA ASP A 345 30.02 -60.92 23.86
C ASP A 345 31.07 -61.03 25.00
N SER A 346 31.36 -59.92 25.69
CA SER A 346 32.28 -59.84 26.83
C SER A 346 31.70 -60.49 28.10
N GLN A 347 30.40 -60.35 28.36
CA GLN A 347 29.70 -61.01 29.46
C GLN A 347 29.64 -62.53 29.25
N GLU A 348 29.37 -62.99 28.03
CA GLU A 348 29.41 -64.41 27.66
C GLU A 348 30.82 -64.99 27.81
N ALA A 349 31.85 -64.30 27.31
CA ALA A 349 33.24 -64.72 27.47
C ALA A 349 33.68 -64.76 28.95
N SER A 350 33.15 -63.86 29.78
CA SER A 350 33.42 -63.84 31.23
C SER A 350 32.73 -65.01 31.94
N SER A 351 31.45 -65.26 31.68
CA SER A 351 30.72 -66.43 32.19
C SER A 351 31.33 -67.75 31.70
N GLY A 352 31.85 -67.77 30.48
CA GLY A 352 32.61 -68.90 29.92
C GLY A 352 33.85 -69.22 30.73
N LYS A 353 34.67 -68.20 31.05
CA LYS A 353 35.86 -68.34 31.92
C LYS A 353 35.51 -68.77 33.34
N GLU A 354 34.39 -68.31 33.90
CA GLU A 354 33.92 -68.74 35.22
C GLU A 354 33.50 -70.23 35.21
N LYS A 355 32.75 -70.66 34.20
CA LYS A 355 32.39 -72.07 33.98
C LYS A 355 33.63 -72.94 33.77
N GLU A 356 34.58 -72.49 32.95
CA GLU A 356 35.86 -73.16 32.72
C GLU A 356 36.67 -73.31 34.03
N LYS A 357 36.73 -72.25 34.84
CA LYS A 357 37.39 -72.25 36.16
C LYS A 357 36.71 -73.22 37.13
N ALA A 358 35.38 -73.25 37.18
CA ALA A 358 34.62 -74.19 38.01
C ALA A 358 34.85 -75.65 37.55
N LEU A 359 34.81 -75.92 36.25
CA LEU A 359 35.10 -77.25 35.69
C LEU A 359 36.56 -77.68 35.96
N LYS A 360 37.53 -76.76 35.89
CA LYS A 360 38.93 -77.03 36.28
C LYS A 360 39.09 -77.31 37.77
N GLN A 361 38.35 -76.61 38.63
CA GLN A 361 38.33 -76.88 40.07
C GLN A 361 37.73 -78.26 40.37
N GLU A 362 36.62 -78.61 39.73
CA GLU A 362 35.97 -79.92 39.90
C GLU A 362 36.81 -81.07 39.32
N LEU A 363 37.47 -80.86 38.17
CA LEU A 363 38.44 -81.81 37.61
C LEU A 363 39.60 -82.07 38.58
N ASN A 364 40.16 -81.02 39.20
CA ASN A 364 41.21 -81.16 40.22
C ASN A 364 40.68 -81.83 41.50
N ARG A 365 39.43 -81.58 41.89
CA ARG A 365 38.77 -82.25 43.02
C ARG A 365 38.65 -83.76 42.77
N LEU A 366 38.13 -84.14 41.60
CA LEU A 366 38.00 -85.53 41.16
C LEU A 366 39.37 -86.20 40.98
N GLN A 367 40.37 -85.51 40.43
CA GLN A 367 41.73 -86.05 40.29
C GLN A 367 42.38 -86.32 41.65
N THR A 368 42.27 -85.39 42.60
CA THR A 368 42.80 -85.59 43.97
C THR A 368 41.99 -86.62 44.78
N GLU A 369 40.73 -86.85 44.43
CA GLU A 369 39.90 -87.95 44.95
C GLU A 369 40.33 -89.30 44.37
N VAL A 370 40.56 -89.39 43.06
CA VAL A 370 41.11 -90.58 42.38
C VAL A 370 42.50 -90.95 42.91
N GLU A 371 43.41 -89.99 43.13
CA GLU A 371 44.71 -90.29 43.77
C GLU A 371 44.56 -90.74 45.23
N ARG A 372 43.56 -90.25 45.96
CA ARG A 372 43.22 -90.73 47.31
C ARG A 372 42.73 -92.18 47.29
N GLU A 373 41.87 -92.54 46.34
CA GLU A 373 41.40 -93.93 46.19
C GLU A 373 42.51 -94.86 45.68
N LYS A 374 43.36 -94.42 44.74
CA LYS A 374 44.58 -95.17 44.35
C LYS A 374 45.49 -95.43 45.55
N ALA A 375 45.72 -94.42 46.41
CA ALA A 375 46.52 -94.58 47.62
C ALA A 375 45.88 -95.58 48.60
N LYS A 376 44.56 -95.51 48.83
CA LYS A 376 43.83 -96.51 49.62
C LYS A 376 43.96 -97.91 49.04
N ILE A 377 43.67 -98.09 47.75
CA ILE A 377 43.80 -99.37 47.03
C ILE A 377 45.21 -99.94 47.19
N LYS A 378 46.24 -99.10 47.02
CA LYS A 378 47.63 -99.52 47.27
C LYS A 378 47.84 -99.95 48.73
N THR A 379 47.36 -99.21 49.73
CA THR A 379 47.51 -99.64 51.14
C THR A 379 46.74 -100.93 51.45
N PHE A 380 45.60 -101.18 50.82
CA PHE A 380 44.87 -102.45 50.92
C PHE A 380 45.62 -103.59 50.22
N GLN A 381 46.24 -103.33 49.07
CA GLN A 381 47.09 -104.29 48.36
C GLN A 381 48.34 -104.63 49.17
N ASP A 382 49.06 -103.63 49.70
CA ASP A 382 50.22 -103.79 50.57
C ASP A 382 49.85 -104.50 51.90
N LYS A 383 48.61 -104.36 52.39
CA LYS A 383 48.09 -105.09 53.55
C LYS A 383 47.76 -106.55 53.20
N SER A 384 47.07 -106.77 52.08
CA SER A 384 46.72 -108.11 51.56
C SER A 384 47.97 -108.94 51.24
N VAL A 385 49.02 -108.33 50.67
CA VAL A 385 50.33 -108.98 50.45
C VAL A 385 50.99 -109.39 51.77
N ARG A 386 50.93 -108.55 52.82
CA ARG A 386 51.45 -108.89 54.14
C ARG A 386 50.62 -110.00 54.82
N GLU A 387 49.30 -109.97 54.66
CA GLU A 387 48.40 -111.01 55.18
C GLU A 387 48.63 -112.34 54.46
N ALA A 388 48.82 -112.34 53.13
CA ALA A 388 49.22 -113.52 52.37
C ALA A 388 50.60 -114.06 52.82
N GLN A 389 51.60 -113.20 53.03
CA GLN A 389 52.91 -113.61 53.57
C GLN A 389 52.79 -114.21 54.99
N GLN A 390 51.91 -113.68 55.84
CA GLN A 390 51.61 -114.26 57.15
C GLN A 390 50.91 -115.62 57.04
N ILE A 391 49.95 -115.77 56.11
CA ILE A 391 49.29 -117.04 55.82
C ILE A 391 50.32 -118.08 55.37
N THR A 392 51.16 -117.79 54.37
CA THR A 392 52.20 -118.72 53.91
C THR A 392 53.24 -119.04 55.01
N SER A 393 53.56 -118.10 55.89
CA SER A 393 54.40 -118.35 57.07
C SER A 393 53.74 -119.31 58.08
N LEU A 394 52.42 -119.18 58.28
CA LEU A 394 51.64 -120.08 59.13
C LEU A 394 51.45 -121.46 58.48
N GLU A 395 51.21 -121.53 57.17
CA GLU A 395 51.13 -122.78 56.40
C GLU A 395 52.46 -123.55 56.45
N LEU A 396 53.59 -122.86 56.26
CA LEU A 396 54.93 -123.44 56.46
C LEU A 396 55.10 -123.96 57.89
N ARG A 397 54.73 -123.19 58.91
CA ARG A 397 54.81 -123.62 60.32
C ARG A 397 53.94 -124.84 60.62
N VAL A 398 52.72 -124.87 60.10
CA VAL A 398 51.80 -126.02 60.20
C VAL A 398 52.35 -127.24 59.45
N SER A 399 52.99 -127.04 58.30
CA SER A 399 53.67 -128.11 57.55
C SER A 399 54.86 -128.69 58.34
N THR A 400 55.73 -127.84 58.90
CA THR A 400 56.83 -128.27 59.79
C THR A 400 56.29 -129.00 61.03
N GLN A 401 55.20 -128.52 61.64
CA GLN A 401 54.56 -129.20 62.76
C GLN A 401 53.96 -130.55 62.37
N LYS A 402 53.30 -130.66 61.21
CA LYS A 402 52.82 -131.95 60.68
C LYS A 402 53.96 -132.94 60.43
N SER A 403 55.07 -132.48 59.84
CA SER A 403 56.27 -133.31 59.64
C SER A 403 56.84 -133.77 60.98
N ARG A 404 56.90 -132.89 61.98
CA ARG A 404 57.39 -133.23 63.33
C ARG A 404 56.45 -134.17 64.09
N ILE A 405 55.14 -134.08 63.85
CA ILE A 405 54.16 -135.06 64.36
C ILE A 405 54.41 -136.42 63.71
N ALA A 406 54.57 -136.50 62.39
CA ALA A 406 54.86 -137.76 61.70
C ALA A 406 56.20 -138.40 62.14
N GLU A 407 57.23 -137.61 62.44
CA GLU A 407 58.48 -138.09 63.05
C GLU A 407 58.26 -138.71 64.45
N LEU A 408 57.41 -138.08 65.27
CA LEU A 408 57.07 -138.55 66.61
C LEU A 408 56.15 -139.78 66.58
N GLU A 409 55.22 -139.84 65.63
CA GLU A 409 54.35 -141.00 65.38
C GLU A 409 55.17 -142.19 64.88
N GLY A 410 56.10 -141.99 63.95
CA GLY A 410 57.06 -143.03 63.52
C GLY A 410 57.95 -143.50 64.67
N SER A 411 58.42 -142.59 65.52
CA SER A 411 59.17 -142.94 66.74
C SER A 411 58.32 -143.74 67.74
N LEU A 412 57.03 -143.42 67.87
CA LEU A 412 56.08 -144.14 68.71
C LEU A 412 55.83 -145.56 68.18
N VAL A 413 55.69 -145.74 66.87
CA VAL A 413 55.54 -147.06 66.23
C VAL A 413 56.78 -147.94 66.50
N LEU A 414 57.99 -147.41 66.29
CA LEU A 414 59.23 -148.14 66.59
C LEU A 414 59.35 -148.51 68.08
N ALA A 415 58.90 -147.63 68.99
CA ALA A 415 58.83 -147.93 70.42
C ALA A 415 57.78 -149.02 70.75
N GLN A 416 56.64 -149.05 70.03
CA GLN A 416 55.62 -150.09 70.18
C GLN A 416 56.09 -151.44 69.63
N GLU A 417 56.81 -151.48 68.52
CA GLU A 417 57.44 -152.70 67.99
C GLU A 417 58.47 -153.27 68.97
N SER A 418 59.35 -152.42 69.52
CA SER A 418 60.28 -152.78 70.58
C SER A 418 59.57 -153.35 71.80
N THR A 419 58.52 -152.68 72.28
CA THR A 419 57.71 -153.14 73.42
C THR A 419 57.01 -154.47 73.15
N ASN A 420 56.53 -154.69 71.92
CA ASN A 420 55.90 -155.95 71.51
C ASN A 420 56.91 -157.10 71.35
N LYS A 421 58.15 -156.79 70.94
CA LYS A 421 59.26 -157.76 70.95
C LYS A 421 59.60 -158.20 72.38
N ILE A 422 59.78 -157.24 73.30
CA ILE A 422 60.01 -157.50 74.73
C ILE A 422 58.85 -158.30 75.34
N ARG A 423 57.59 -158.02 74.97
CA ARG A 423 56.42 -158.82 75.39
C ARG A 423 56.48 -160.27 74.90
N LYS A 424 56.87 -160.51 73.64
CA LYS A 424 57.04 -161.88 73.11
C LYS A 424 58.16 -162.63 73.85
N GLU A 425 59.29 -161.98 74.08
CA GLU A 425 60.43 -162.55 74.80
C GLU A 425 60.06 -162.87 76.26
N SER A 426 59.35 -161.95 76.94
CA SER A 426 58.80 -162.16 78.28
C SER A 426 57.84 -163.36 78.36
N LEU A 427 56.95 -163.52 77.37
CA LEU A 427 56.04 -164.68 77.27
C LEU A 427 56.80 -166.01 77.12
N VAL A 428 57.85 -166.05 76.29
CA VAL A 428 58.73 -167.22 76.14
C VAL A 428 59.47 -167.54 77.43
N HIS A 429 59.93 -166.52 78.17
CA HIS A 429 60.55 -166.71 79.48
C HIS A 429 59.55 -167.19 80.55
N GLN A 430 58.32 -166.67 80.55
CA GLN A 430 57.26 -167.10 81.47
C GLN A 430 56.83 -168.55 81.21
N ASP A 431 56.77 -168.99 79.95
CA ASP A 431 56.50 -170.39 79.60
C ASP A 431 57.67 -171.33 79.97
N LYS A 432 58.93 -170.84 79.90
CA LYS A 432 60.12 -171.55 80.39
C LYS A 432 60.12 -171.69 81.92
N ILE A 433 59.75 -170.64 82.65
CA ILE A 433 59.56 -170.68 84.12
C ILE A 433 58.43 -171.67 84.48
N SER A 434 57.31 -171.64 83.75
CA SER A 434 56.17 -172.54 83.95
C SER A 434 56.51 -174.01 83.71
N ARG A 435 57.53 -174.30 82.89
CA ARG A 435 58.09 -175.65 82.71
C ARG A 435 58.96 -176.07 83.91
N LEU A 436 59.91 -175.22 84.31
CA LEU A 436 60.81 -175.49 85.45
C LEU A 436 60.04 -175.69 86.77
N LEU A 437 58.95 -174.95 86.99
CA LEU A 437 58.10 -175.12 88.17
C LEU A 437 57.43 -176.51 88.23
N ARG A 438 57.07 -177.11 87.08
CA ARG A 438 56.52 -178.49 87.03
C ARG A 438 57.60 -179.54 87.29
N GLU A 439 58.83 -179.32 86.84
CA GLU A 439 59.96 -180.20 87.20
C GLU A 439 60.24 -180.18 88.70
N ILE A 440 60.22 -178.98 89.32
CA ILE A 440 60.38 -178.82 90.77
C ILE A 440 59.25 -179.55 91.52
N ASP A 441 57.99 -179.38 91.12
CA ASP A 441 56.85 -179.97 91.83
C ASP A 441 56.83 -181.51 91.71
N ASN A 442 57.15 -182.05 90.52
CA ASN A 442 57.36 -183.49 90.33
C ASN A 442 58.50 -184.03 91.22
N LYS A 443 59.65 -183.33 91.29
CA LYS A 443 60.76 -183.71 92.19
C LYS A 443 60.40 -183.58 93.67
N GLY A 444 59.52 -182.64 94.03
CA GLY A 444 58.96 -182.53 95.37
C GLY A 444 58.05 -183.70 95.75
N GLN A 445 57.35 -184.29 94.79
CA GLN A 445 56.55 -185.50 95.00
C GLN A 445 57.45 -186.75 95.14
N ASP A 446 58.48 -186.90 94.30
CA ASP A 446 59.51 -187.95 94.43
C ASP A 446 60.15 -187.95 95.84
N LEU A 447 60.54 -186.77 96.34
CA LEU A 447 61.14 -186.62 97.68
C LEU A 447 60.18 -187.01 98.81
N LYS A 448 58.89 -186.66 98.72
CA LYS A 448 57.88 -187.10 99.69
C LYS A 448 57.65 -188.61 99.65
N ALA A 449 57.72 -189.23 98.46
CA ALA A 449 57.62 -190.68 98.28
C ALA A 449 58.86 -191.44 98.81
N LEU A 450 60.03 -190.80 98.87
CA LEU A 450 61.22 -191.34 99.52
C LEU A 450 61.20 -191.17 101.04
N ALA A 451 60.85 -189.98 101.55
CA ALA A 451 60.78 -189.71 102.99
C ALA A 451 59.75 -190.60 103.73
N SER A 452 58.62 -190.89 103.08
CA SER A 452 57.59 -191.82 103.59
C SER A 452 58.03 -193.29 103.56
N LYS A 453 58.94 -193.68 102.66
CA LYS A 453 59.59 -195.01 102.70
C LYS A 453 60.62 -195.08 103.81
N LEU A 454 61.43 -194.04 104.01
CA LEU A 454 62.47 -193.98 105.05
C LEU A 454 61.86 -194.14 106.46
N THR A 455 60.83 -193.35 106.77
CA THR A 455 60.10 -193.45 108.05
C THR A 455 59.37 -194.80 108.21
N ALA A 456 58.97 -195.47 107.13
CA ALA A 456 58.44 -196.84 107.22
C ALA A 456 59.52 -197.89 107.56
N SER A 457 60.77 -197.70 107.14
CA SER A 457 61.91 -198.53 107.57
C SER A 457 62.35 -198.24 109.02
N GLU A 458 62.46 -196.98 109.42
CA GLU A 458 62.84 -196.59 110.80
C GLU A 458 61.90 -197.17 111.85
N ASN A 459 60.58 -197.15 111.57
CA ASN A 459 59.60 -197.73 112.48
C ASN A 459 59.70 -199.27 112.56
N ARG A 460 60.12 -199.96 111.49
CA ARG A 460 60.40 -201.41 111.54
C ARG A 460 61.66 -201.74 112.34
N LEU A 461 62.67 -200.86 112.32
CA LEU A 461 63.88 -201.02 113.12
C LEU A 461 63.57 -200.91 114.62
N ARG A 462 62.86 -199.83 115.02
CA ARG A 462 62.39 -199.62 116.41
C ARG A 462 61.50 -200.74 116.93
N GLU A 463 60.69 -201.34 116.06
CA GLU A 463 59.85 -202.49 116.38
C GLU A 463 60.66 -203.79 116.59
N SER A 464 61.86 -203.88 116.01
CA SER A 464 62.81 -204.97 116.24
C SER A 464 63.59 -204.79 117.53
N GLU A 465 64.08 -203.57 117.81
CA GLU A 465 64.85 -203.23 119.02
C GLU A 465 64.10 -203.62 120.31
N ARG A 466 62.81 -203.26 120.42
CA ARG A 466 61.96 -203.61 121.57
C ARG A 466 61.84 -205.13 121.83
N ARG A 467 61.97 -205.97 120.80
CA ARG A 467 61.92 -207.44 120.94
C ARG A 467 63.22 -208.02 121.47
N VAL A 468 64.36 -207.39 121.16
CA VAL A 468 65.67 -207.75 121.73
C VAL A 468 65.71 -207.36 123.21
N GLU A 469 65.23 -206.15 123.53
CA GLU A 469 65.25 -205.60 124.89
C GLU A 469 64.36 -206.41 125.87
N THR A 470 63.16 -206.82 125.43
CA THR A 470 62.28 -207.70 126.21
C THR A 470 62.84 -209.12 126.41
N MET A 471 63.56 -209.67 125.42
CA MET A 471 64.27 -210.96 125.57
C MET A 471 65.43 -210.88 126.58
N SER A 472 66.17 -209.76 126.58
CA SER A 472 67.30 -209.53 127.51
C SER A 472 66.82 -209.47 128.97
N SER A 473 65.75 -208.70 129.23
CA SER A 473 65.12 -208.56 130.55
C SER A 473 64.79 -209.92 131.21
N LEU A 474 64.18 -210.84 130.45
CA LEU A 474 63.74 -212.14 130.96
C LEU A 474 64.90 -213.11 131.24
N HIS A 475 66.03 -212.97 130.56
CA HIS A 475 67.24 -213.73 130.87
C HIS A 475 67.93 -213.23 132.16
N SER A 476 67.95 -211.92 132.38
CA SER A 476 68.48 -211.32 133.62
C SER A 476 67.74 -211.83 134.86
N GLN A 477 66.41 -211.92 134.80
CA GLN A 477 65.59 -212.40 135.92
C GLN A 477 65.92 -213.84 136.33
N ARG A 478 66.13 -214.75 135.36
CA ARG A 478 66.56 -216.14 135.64
C ARG A 478 67.90 -216.19 136.38
N TRP A 479 68.84 -215.31 136.03
CA TRP A 479 70.19 -215.30 136.61
C TRP A 479 70.23 -214.75 138.04
N MET A 480 69.32 -213.82 138.37
CA MET A 480 69.20 -213.28 139.73
C MET A 480 68.75 -214.33 140.76
N GLU A 481 67.90 -215.28 140.36
CA GLU A 481 67.43 -216.34 141.26
C GLU A 481 68.50 -217.41 141.53
N PHE A 482 69.33 -217.75 140.54
CA PHE A 482 70.49 -218.62 140.74
C PHE A 482 71.54 -217.98 141.69
N SER A 483 71.78 -216.66 141.63
CA SER A 483 72.72 -216.00 142.56
C SER A 483 72.28 -216.11 144.01
N LYS A 484 70.99 -215.89 144.31
CA LYS A 484 70.45 -216.01 145.68
C LYS A 484 70.62 -217.40 146.28
N MET A 485 70.66 -218.45 145.44
CA MET A 485 70.93 -219.82 145.89
C MET A 485 72.40 -220.04 146.27
N ALA A 486 73.33 -219.26 145.70
CA ALA A 486 74.77 -219.37 145.97
C ALA A 486 75.21 -218.55 147.20
N ASP A 487 74.78 -217.29 147.31
CA ASP A 487 75.33 -216.36 148.32
C ASP A 487 74.95 -216.73 149.77
N SER A 488 73.79 -217.37 149.97
CA SER A 488 73.34 -217.91 151.26
C SER A 488 74.32 -218.94 151.86
N MET A 489 75.05 -219.69 151.01
CA MET A 489 76.08 -220.65 151.46
C MET A 489 77.41 -219.98 151.84
N LYS A 490 77.61 -218.71 151.49
CA LYS A 490 78.91 -218.04 151.53
C LYS A 490 79.11 -217.21 152.80
N GLU A 491 78.05 -216.58 153.31
CA GLU A 491 78.13 -215.62 154.43
C GLU A 491 78.29 -216.27 155.82
N LEU A 492 77.88 -217.54 155.98
CA LEU A 492 78.08 -218.28 157.24
C LEU A 492 79.53 -218.77 157.43
N SER A 493 80.26 -218.98 156.33
CA SER A 493 81.61 -219.58 156.35
C SER A 493 82.71 -218.59 156.79
N THR A 494 82.54 -217.29 156.51
CA THR A 494 83.59 -216.27 156.68
C THR A 494 83.52 -215.47 157.97
N ASN A 495 82.52 -215.69 158.83
CA ASN A 495 82.33 -214.93 160.07
C ASN A 495 83.27 -215.32 161.25
N MET A 496 84.18 -216.28 161.07
CA MET A 496 85.05 -216.79 162.16
C MET A 496 86.45 -216.15 162.27
N LEU A 497 87.09 -215.70 161.18
CA LEU A 497 88.37 -214.97 161.22
C LEU A 497 88.30 -213.72 160.33
N GLN A 498 87.91 -212.58 160.91
CA GLN A 498 88.76 -211.56 161.56
C GLN A 498 89.44 -210.60 160.56
N ARG A 499 88.90 -209.38 160.40
CA ARG A 499 89.18 -208.18 161.23
C ARG A 499 90.56 -207.54 161.00
N SER A 500 90.74 -206.96 159.81
CA SER A 500 91.40 -205.65 159.63
C SER A 500 90.81 -204.99 158.38
N LYS A 501 90.44 -203.71 158.47
CA LYS A 501 89.68 -202.94 157.46
C LYS A 501 90.56 -201.82 156.91
N SER A 502 90.45 -201.34 155.67
CA SER A 502 89.63 -201.74 154.49
C SER A 502 90.33 -201.18 153.23
N ASN A 503 90.46 -201.92 152.12
CA ASN A 503 89.43 -202.20 151.10
C ASN A 503 88.75 -200.94 150.50
N THR A 504 88.73 -200.71 149.18
CA THR A 504 89.39 -201.47 148.08
C THR A 504 89.58 -200.62 146.81
N LYS A 505 90.57 -201.00 145.98
CA LYS A 505 90.59 -200.73 144.54
C LYS A 505 89.37 -201.37 143.84
N VAL A 506 88.99 -200.88 142.66
CA VAL A 506 89.04 -201.67 141.40
C VAL A 506 88.88 -200.72 140.19
N PRO A 507 89.54 -200.97 139.03
CA PRO A 507 89.51 -200.06 137.88
C PRO A 507 89.02 -200.70 136.55
N ALA A 508 89.13 -199.91 135.48
CA ALA A 508 89.51 -200.30 134.11
C ALA A 508 88.47 -200.93 133.17
N ILE A 509 88.93 -201.10 131.92
CA ILE A 509 88.30 -201.63 130.70
C ILE A 509 87.42 -200.55 130.00
N GLU A 510 87.89 -199.85 128.95
CA GLU A 510 88.33 -200.34 127.60
C GLU A 510 87.12 -200.87 126.79
N ASP A 511 86.92 -200.67 125.49
CA ASP A 511 87.33 -199.67 124.48
C ASP A 511 86.17 -199.66 123.42
N ASP A 512 86.16 -199.14 122.19
CA ASP A 512 87.11 -198.55 121.22
C ASP A 512 86.27 -197.56 120.33
N VAL A 513 86.79 -196.49 119.70
CA VAL A 513 87.39 -196.41 118.36
C VAL A 513 86.66 -197.24 117.28
N ASP A 514 86.07 -196.59 116.25
CA ASP A 514 86.55 -196.72 114.85
C ASP A 514 85.94 -195.70 113.85
N ASP A 515 86.47 -195.72 112.62
CA ASP A 515 86.12 -195.04 111.37
C ASP A 515 84.61 -195.06 110.96
N GLY A 516 84.14 -194.23 110.02
CA GLY A 516 84.81 -193.19 109.20
C GLY A 516 84.14 -192.97 107.82
N LEU A 517 84.90 -192.32 106.91
CA LEU A 517 84.70 -192.17 105.44
C LEU A 517 83.63 -191.21 104.84
N ASP A 518 84.17 -190.35 103.97
CA ASP A 518 83.71 -189.87 102.65
C ASP A 518 82.52 -188.90 102.40
N TYR A 519 82.92 -187.75 101.81
CA TYR A 519 82.23 -186.81 100.88
C TYR A 519 80.98 -186.03 101.32
#